data_AF-A0A8J7TM89-F1
#
_entry.id   AF-A0A8J7TM89-F1
#
_cell.length_a   1.000
_cell.length_b   1.000
_cell.length_c   1.000
_cell.angle_alpha   90.00
_cell.angle_beta   90.00
_cell.angle_gamma   90.00
#
_symmetry.space_group_name_H-M   'P 1'
#
loop_
_entity.id
_entity.type
_entity.pdbx_description
1 polymer ?
#
loop_
_entity_poly.entity_id
_entity_poly.type
_entity_poly.pdbx_seq_one_letter_code
_entity_poly.pdbx_strand_id
1 'polypeptide(L)'
;MPKEDEIRRAEAKSESVHSSADGLGSPDIWQQGRDAAKKALTALDDALRPLGDALRAHDQDVLKGPGWAKVALDNEGPSVHKLLAAKPVDSYNCKYYVKACIEGRLPPGDGRHEEIDANYLNAHGYKQLVKGRFEAGDVVLVVNKSGLSPSVYAHAAFVESVLPGSGNIKTLVQKPDAVHPVMRSDLTAFASAYGVTGSQDGKSNFLIVFRKSK
;
A
#
# COMPACT_ATOMS: atom_id res chain seq x y z
N MET A 1 2.71 72.12 -53.56
CA MET A 1 2.27 70.84 -54.16
C MET A 1 3.40 70.37 -55.06
N PRO A 2 4.00 69.19 -54.82
CA PRO A 2 3.36 67.87 -54.89
C PRO A 2 3.06 67.31 -53.48
N LYS A 3 1.89 66.73 -53.18
CA LYS A 3 1.15 65.58 -53.75
C LYS A 3 1.69 64.25 -53.21
N GLU A 4 1.10 63.81 -52.09
CA GLU A 4 0.43 62.51 -51.83
C GLU A 4 1.04 61.17 -52.30
N ASP A 5 2.16 61.15 -53.03
CA ASP A 5 2.76 59.93 -53.59
C ASP A 5 3.97 59.40 -52.81
N GLU A 6 4.46 60.12 -51.80
CA GLU A 6 5.57 59.63 -50.95
C GLU A 6 5.12 58.79 -49.75
N ILE A 7 3.86 58.91 -49.32
CA ILE A 7 3.33 58.12 -48.18
C ILE A 7 2.95 56.69 -48.62
N ARG A 8 2.57 56.50 -49.89
CA ARG A 8 2.18 55.17 -50.42
C ARG A 8 3.34 54.20 -50.64
N ARG A 9 4.60 54.63 -50.50
CA ARG A 9 5.76 53.73 -50.62
C ARG A 9 6.23 53.14 -49.28
N ALA A 10 5.67 53.60 -48.16
CA ALA A 10 5.94 53.04 -46.84
C ALA A 10 4.93 51.94 -46.43
N GLU A 11 3.75 51.89 -47.05
CA GLU A 11 2.69 50.93 -46.70
C GLU A 11 2.76 49.59 -47.46
N ALA A 12 3.71 49.43 -48.40
CA ALA A 12 3.94 48.17 -49.12
C ALA A 12 5.12 47.35 -48.57
N LYS A 13 5.54 47.61 -47.32
CA LYS A 13 6.55 46.79 -46.60
C LYS A 13 6.05 46.25 -45.26
N SER A 14 4.76 46.38 -44.94
CA SER A 14 4.16 45.87 -43.70
C SER A 14 3.32 44.60 -43.86
N GLU A 15 3.13 44.08 -45.07
CA GLU A 15 2.43 42.81 -45.31
C GLU A 15 3.39 41.67 -45.62
N SER A 16 4.19 41.28 -44.62
CA SER A 16 4.89 39.97 -44.60
C SER A 16 5.48 39.69 -43.22
N VAL A 17 4.70 39.86 -42.16
CA VAL A 17 5.02 39.24 -40.86
C VAL A 17 3.73 38.70 -40.25
N HIS A 18 3.26 37.59 -40.81
CA HIS A 18 2.44 36.66 -40.04
C HIS A 18 3.33 35.49 -39.62
N SER A 19 3.14 35.12 -38.36
CA SER A 19 3.69 33.95 -37.68
C SER A 19 5.17 34.03 -37.30
N SER A 20 5.42 34.33 -36.03
CA SER A 20 5.84 33.28 -35.10
C SER A 20 5.71 33.80 -33.66
N ALA A 21 4.67 33.34 -32.97
CA ALA A 21 4.69 33.29 -31.51
C ALA A 21 5.63 32.15 -31.11
N ASP A 22 6.94 32.39 -31.20
CA ASP A 22 7.96 31.47 -30.67
C ASP A 22 8.03 31.67 -29.16
N GLY A 23 7.33 30.81 -28.41
CA GLY A 23 7.36 30.86 -26.96
C GLY A 23 6.54 29.80 -26.21
N LEU A 24 5.81 28.93 -26.90
CA LEU A 24 5.17 27.77 -26.29
C LEU A 24 5.57 26.56 -27.12
N GLY A 25 6.53 25.78 -26.61
CA GLY A 25 7.07 24.61 -27.31
C GLY A 25 5.95 23.76 -27.91
N SER A 26 6.12 23.38 -29.18
CA SER A 26 5.11 22.66 -29.95
C SER A 26 4.51 21.50 -29.13
N PRO A 27 3.17 21.28 -29.16
CA PRO A 27 2.51 20.18 -28.44
C PRO A 27 3.19 18.83 -28.65
N ASP A 28 3.81 18.67 -29.83
CA ASP A 28 4.59 17.52 -30.26
C ASP A 28 5.84 17.26 -29.40
N ILE A 29 6.58 18.30 -28.99
CA ILE A 29 7.79 18.18 -28.16
C ILE A 29 7.42 17.75 -26.74
N TRP A 30 6.34 18.28 -26.20
CA TRP A 30 5.81 17.88 -24.89
C TRP A 30 5.29 16.43 -24.89
N GLN A 31 4.69 16.02 -26.00
CA GLN A 31 4.21 14.66 -26.18
C GLN A 31 5.39 13.68 -26.30
N GLN A 32 6.38 14.00 -27.12
CA GLN A 32 7.63 13.23 -27.25
C GLN A 32 8.39 13.14 -25.92
N GLY A 33 8.47 14.24 -25.16
CA GLY A 33 9.08 14.23 -23.83
C GLY A 33 8.36 13.33 -22.83
N ARG A 34 7.02 13.34 -22.84
CA ARG A 34 6.20 12.43 -21.99
C ARG A 34 6.36 10.97 -22.39
N ASP A 35 6.40 10.68 -23.68
CA ASP A 35 6.54 9.32 -24.18
C ASP A 35 7.95 8.77 -23.91
N ALA A 36 8.99 9.60 -24.04
CA ALA A 36 10.35 9.27 -23.63
C ALA A 36 10.45 9.01 -22.12
N ALA A 37 9.82 9.84 -21.29
CA ALA A 37 9.79 9.65 -19.84
C ALA A 37 9.05 8.35 -19.44
N LYS A 38 7.91 8.05 -20.07
CA LYS A 38 7.19 6.78 -19.85
C LYS A 38 8.04 5.57 -20.24
N LYS A 39 8.75 5.64 -21.37
CA LYS A 39 9.64 4.58 -21.82
C LYS A 39 10.81 4.37 -20.85
N ALA A 40 11.39 5.45 -20.34
CA ALA A 40 12.45 5.39 -19.33
C ALA A 40 11.95 4.82 -18.00
N LEU A 41 10.75 5.20 -17.55
CA LEU A 41 10.12 4.63 -16.34
C LEU A 41 9.82 3.15 -16.51
N THR A 42 9.35 2.73 -17.68
CA THR A 42 9.09 1.31 -17.99
C THR A 42 10.39 0.51 -18.00
N ALA A 43 11.44 1.03 -18.64
CA ALA A 43 12.75 0.40 -18.64
C ALA A 43 13.37 0.32 -17.24
N LEU A 44 13.15 1.33 -16.40
CA LEU A 44 13.57 1.31 -15.00
C LEU A 44 12.79 0.27 -14.19
N ASP A 45 11.48 0.16 -14.37
CA ASP A 45 10.66 -0.88 -13.73
C ASP A 45 11.10 -2.28 -14.16
N ASP A 46 11.34 -2.49 -15.46
CA ASP A 46 11.91 -3.74 -15.99
C ASP A 46 13.28 -4.05 -15.41
N ALA A 47 14.15 -3.04 -15.25
CA ALA A 47 15.48 -3.20 -14.67
C ALA A 47 15.46 -3.47 -13.15
N LEU A 48 14.47 -2.94 -12.43
CA LEU A 48 14.28 -3.16 -10.99
C LEU A 48 13.50 -4.45 -10.69
N ARG A 49 12.78 -5.01 -11.68
CA ARG A 49 11.99 -6.23 -11.52
C ARG A 49 12.78 -7.41 -10.94
N PRO A 50 14.02 -7.74 -11.40
CA PRO A 50 14.80 -8.83 -10.84
C PRO A 50 15.20 -8.61 -9.37
N LEU A 51 15.47 -7.36 -8.97
CA LEU A 51 15.73 -7.02 -7.57
C LEU A 51 14.46 -7.19 -6.73
N GLY A 52 13.32 -6.74 -7.26
CA GLY A 52 12.01 -6.96 -6.64
C GLY A 52 11.68 -8.46 -6.52
N ASP A 53 12.02 -9.27 -7.52
CA ASP A 53 11.83 -10.73 -7.50
C ASP A 53 12.76 -11.41 -6.50
N ALA A 54 14.02 -11.00 -6.40
CA ALA A 54 14.96 -11.53 -5.42
C ALA A 54 14.56 -11.19 -3.97
N LEU A 55 14.10 -9.96 -3.73
CA LEU A 55 13.55 -9.55 -2.43
C LEU A 55 12.28 -10.36 -2.11
N ARG A 56 11.37 -10.51 -3.08
CA ARG A 56 10.18 -11.37 -2.93
C ARG A 56 10.55 -12.80 -2.61
N ALA A 57 11.53 -13.38 -3.29
CA ALA A 57 11.99 -14.76 -3.07
C ALA A 57 12.56 -14.94 -1.65
N HIS A 58 13.38 -14.00 -1.20
CA HIS A 58 13.88 -13.97 0.18
C HIS A 58 12.73 -13.87 1.20
N ASP A 59 11.76 -13.00 0.96
CA ASP A 59 10.59 -12.85 1.83
C ASP A 59 9.71 -14.11 1.83
N GLN A 60 9.61 -14.85 0.71
CA GLN A 60 8.91 -16.14 0.67
C GLN A 60 9.52 -17.18 1.60
N ASP A 61 10.83 -17.18 1.79
CA ASP A 61 11.50 -18.13 2.68
C ASP A 61 11.24 -17.78 4.15
N VAL A 62 11.21 -16.50 4.50
CA VAL A 62 10.85 -16.03 5.84
C VAL A 62 9.42 -16.47 6.21
N LEU A 63 8.49 -16.42 5.24
CA LEU A 63 7.09 -16.80 5.41
C LEU A 63 6.83 -18.32 5.37
N LYS A 64 7.87 -19.12 5.13
CA LYS A 64 7.88 -20.61 5.21
C LYS A 64 8.66 -21.13 6.42
N GLY A 65 9.26 -20.25 7.22
CA GLY A 65 10.07 -20.59 8.39
C GLY A 65 9.26 -20.95 9.64
N PRO A 66 9.94 -21.33 10.74
CA PRO A 66 9.30 -21.61 12.02
C PRO A 66 8.39 -20.46 12.47
N GLY A 67 7.26 -20.82 13.06
CA GLY A 67 6.28 -19.85 13.55
C GLY A 67 5.23 -19.41 12.52
N TRP A 68 5.33 -19.82 11.25
CA TRP A 68 4.31 -19.60 10.21
C TRP A 68 3.50 -20.87 9.92
N ALA A 69 2.19 -20.71 9.69
CA ALA A 69 1.30 -21.79 9.27
C ALA A 69 0.21 -21.29 8.32
N LYS A 70 -0.11 -22.05 7.27
CA LYS A 70 -1.23 -21.72 6.38
C LYS A 70 -2.57 -21.86 7.11
N VAL A 71 -3.49 -20.94 6.87
CA VAL A 71 -4.88 -21.03 7.37
C VAL A 71 -5.77 -21.70 6.32
N ALA A 72 -6.50 -22.73 6.71
CA ALA A 72 -7.52 -23.35 5.86
C ALA A 72 -8.82 -22.53 5.93
N LEU A 73 -8.94 -21.51 5.07
CA LEU A 73 -10.04 -20.54 5.07
C LEU A 73 -11.45 -21.18 4.96
N ASP A 74 -11.59 -22.35 4.35
CA ASP A 74 -12.88 -23.03 4.24
C ASP A 74 -13.38 -23.62 5.57
N ASN A 75 -12.46 -23.87 6.51
CA ASN A 75 -12.69 -24.68 7.71
C ASN A 75 -12.36 -23.96 9.02
N GLU A 76 -11.61 -22.87 8.98
CA GLU A 76 -11.10 -22.17 10.17
C GLU A 76 -11.47 -20.69 10.15
N GLY A 77 -11.68 -20.10 11.34
CA GLY A 77 -11.78 -18.66 11.54
C GLY A 77 -13.17 -18.05 11.35
N PRO A 78 -13.27 -16.72 11.18
CA PRO A 78 -14.54 -16.01 11.02
C PRO A 78 -15.27 -16.40 9.73
N SER A 79 -16.58 -16.17 9.71
CA SER A 79 -17.45 -16.50 8.57
C SER A 79 -16.97 -15.92 7.23
N VAL A 80 -16.30 -14.76 7.26
CA VAL A 80 -15.75 -14.11 6.06
C VAL A 80 -14.64 -14.92 5.39
N HIS A 81 -13.98 -15.85 6.09
CA HIS A 81 -12.94 -16.69 5.50
C HIS A 81 -13.44 -17.51 4.31
N LYS A 82 -14.66 -18.05 4.37
CA LYS A 82 -15.27 -18.77 3.24
C LYS A 82 -15.46 -17.87 2.02
N LEU A 83 -15.76 -16.58 2.22
CA LEU A 83 -15.86 -15.62 1.14
C LEU A 83 -14.49 -15.29 0.53
N LEU A 84 -13.45 -15.23 1.37
CA LEU A 84 -12.07 -15.00 0.94
C LEU A 84 -11.45 -16.23 0.25
N ALA A 85 -11.85 -17.44 0.62
CA ALA A 85 -11.40 -18.68 0.00
C ALA A 85 -11.78 -18.76 -1.48
N ALA A 86 -12.91 -18.14 -1.86
CA ALA A 86 -13.37 -18.04 -3.23
C ALA A 86 -12.68 -16.92 -4.04
N LYS A 87 -11.87 -16.05 -3.40
CA LYS A 87 -11.14 -14.99 -4.10
C LYS A 87 -9.75 -15.47 -4.55
N PRO A 88 -9.26 -15.01 -5.71
CA PRO A 88 -7.86 -15.20 -6.09
C PRO A 88 -6.91 -14.66 -5.01
N VAL A 89 -5.86 -15.42 -4.69
CA VAL A 89 -4.91 -15.08 -3.61
C VAL A 89 -4.23 -13.73 -3.84
N ASP A 90 -4.00 -13.34 -5.08
CA ASP A 90 -3.34 -12.11 -5.51
C ASP A 90 -4.27 -10.91 -5.71
N SER A 91 -5.56 -11.10 -5.44
CA SER A 91 -6.59 -10.07 -5.58
C SER A 91 -6.84 -9.26 -4.30
N TYR A 92 -6.11 -9.50 -3.21
CA TYR A 92 -6.28 -8.70 -2.00
C TYR A 92 -5.03 -8.65 -1.11
N ASN A 93 -4.94 -7.58 -0.31
CA ASN A 93 -3.83 -7.33 0.61
C ASN A 93 -4.21 -7.55 2.09
N CYS A 94 -3.25 -7.34 2.99
CA CYS A 94 -3.43 -7.44 4.44
C CYS A 94 -4.56 -6.55 4.98
N LYS A 95 -4.67 -5.32 4.47
CA LYS A 95 -5.63 -4.33 4.95
C LYS A 95 -7.05 -4.71 4.53
N TYR A 96 -7.23 -5.17 3.30
CA TYR A 96 -8.51 -5.72 2.84
C TYR A 96 -8.93 -6.95 3.65
N TYR A 97 -8.01 -7.87 3.93
CA TYR A 97 -8.30 -9.02 4.80
C TYR A 97 -8.80 -8.56 6.17
N VAL A 98 -8.11 -7.60 6.79
CA VAL A 98 -8.52 -7.07 8.10
C VAL A 98 -9.87 -6.36 8.02
N LYS A 99 -10.11 -5.51 7.02
CA LYS A 99 -11.42 -4.86 6.84
C LYS A 99 -12.54 -5.89 6.66
N ALA A 100 -12.29 -6.95 5.89
CA ALA A 100 -13.28 -8.00 5.68
C ALA A 100 -13.68 -8.69 7.00
N CYS A 101 -12.71 -8.95 7.87
CA CYS A 101 -12.95 -9.50 9.20
C CYS A 101 -13.66 -8.51 10.14
N ILE A 102 -13.36 -7.21 10.07
CA ILE A 102 -14.05 -6.15 10.85
C ILE A 102 -15.51 -6.02 10.41
N GLU A 103 -15.76 -5.97 9.11
CA GLU A 103 -17.08 -5.74 8.51
C GLU A 103 -17.93 -7.02 8.49
N GLY A 104 -17.31 -8.20 8.64
CA GLY A 104 -17.97 -9.50 8.51
C GLY A 104 -18.42 -9.83 7.09
N ARG A 105 -17.94 -9.06 6.09
CA ARG A 105 -18.26 -9.20 4.66
C ARG A 105 -17.08 -8.71 3.84
N LEU A 106 -17.06 -9.02 2.54
CA LEU A 106 -16.05 -8.49 1.63
C LEU A 106 -16.26 -6.97 1.44
N PRO A 107 -15.23 -6.13 1.69
CA PRO A 107 -15.30 -4.70 1.39
C PRO A 107 -15.50 -4.47 -0.12
N PRO A 108 -16.17 -3.38 -0.52
CA PRO A 108 -16.22 -3.00 -1.93
C PRO A 108 -14.83 -2.59 -2.43
N GLY A 109 -14.49 -2.93 -3.68
CA GLY A 109 -13.23 -2.54 -4.31
C GLY A 109 -12.43 -3.71 -4.88
N ASP A 110 -11.22 -3.39 -5.37
CA ASP A 110 -10.32 -4.37 -5.99
C ASP A 110 -9.53 -5.20 -4.98
N GLY A 111 -9.50 -4.78 -3.71
CA GLY A 111 -8.83 -5.39 -2.56
C GLY A 111 -7.31 -5.27 -2.51
N ARG A 112 -6.64 -4.95 -3.62
CA ARG A 112 -5.18 -4.91 -3.71
C ARG A 112 -4.59 -3.59 -3.24
N HIS A 113 -5.34 -2.50 -3.40
CA HIS A 113 -4.92 -1.14 -3.01
C HIS A 113 -5.66 -0.63 -1.77
N GLU A 114 -6.27 -1.54 -1.02
CA GLU A 114 -7.04 -1.19 0.16
C GLU A 114 -6.14 -0.58 1.25
N GLU A 115 -6.66 0.45 1.91
CA GLU A 115 -6.01 1.09 3.05
C GLU A 115 -6.86 0.98 4.32
N ILE A 116 -6.17 0.95 5.46
CA ILE A 116 -6.79 0.97 6.78
C ILE A 116 -5.98 1.90 7.67
N ASP A 117 -6.69 2.75 8.43
CA ASP A 117 -6.08 3.69 9.35
C ASP A 117 -6.84 3.75 10.69
N ALA A 118 -6.32 4.57 11.60
CA ALA A 118 -6.94 4.80 12.89
C ALA A 118 -8.37 5.37 12.78
N ASN A 119 -8.67 6.18 11.76
CA ASN A 119 -10.01 6.76 11.58
C ASN A 119 -11.04 5.69 11.22
N TYR A 120 -10.68 4.83 10.27
CA TYR A 120 -11.50 3.69 9.87
C TYR A 120 -11.77 2.77 11.07
N LEU A 121 -10.73 2.43 11.84
CA LEU A 121 -10.87 1.59 13.03
C LEU A 121 -11.79 2.25 14.07
N ASN A 122 -11.59 3.54 14.36
CA ASN A 122 -12.47 4.29 15.25
C ASN A 122 -13.93 4.31 14.80
N ALA A 123 -14.19 4.47 13.50
CA ALA A 123 -15.54 4.45 12.94
C ALA A 123 -16.22 3.08 13.09
N HIS A 124 -15.43 1.99 13.15
CA HIS A 124 -15.91 0.63 13.37
C HIS A 124 -15.87 0.21 14.85
N GLY A 125 -15.76 1.18 15.77
CA GLY A 125 -15.80 0.95 17.20
C GLY A 125 -14.49 0.45 17.81
N TYR A 126 -13.40 0.42 17.05
CA TYR A 126 -12.09 0.03 17.55
C TYR A 126 -11.36 1.22 18.17
N LYS A 127 -10.74 1.03 19.35
CA LYS A 127 -9.97 2.04 20.06
C LYS A 127 -8.53 1.58 20.25
N GLN A 128 -7.59 2.49 20.04
CA GLN A 128 -6.18 2.20 20.22
C GLN A 128 -5.89 1.88 21.69
N LEU A 129 -5.22 0.76 21.91
CA LEU A 129 -4.71 0.37 23.22
C LEU A 129 -3.44 1.16 23.53
N VAL A 130 -3.45 1.91 24.63
CA VAL A 130 -2.27 2.63 25.12
C VAL A 130 -1.42 1.73 26.01
N LYS A 131 -2.07 0.92 26.85
CA LYS A 131 -1.49 -0.12 27.71
C LYS A 131 -2.53 -1.19 27.97
N GLY A 132 -2.11 -2.44 28.12
CA GLY A 132 -3.02 -3.52 28.48
C GLY A 132 -2.56 -4.89 27.99
N ARG A 133 -3.31 -5.91 28.39
CA ARG A 133 -3.20 -7.27 27.84
C ARG A 133 -3.94 -7.32 26.52
N PHE A 134 -3.45 -8.09 25.55
CA PHE A 134 -4.12 -8.32 24.27
C PHE A 134 -5.28 -9.30 24.40
N GLU A 135 -6.20 -9.26 23.45
CA GLU A 135 -7.36 -10.15 23.36
C GLU A 135 -7.54 -10.65 21.93
N ALA A 136 -8.17 -11.81 21.78
CA ALA A 136 -8.58 -12.30 20.47
C ALA A 136 -9.56 -11.30 19.82
N GLY A 137 -9.34 -10.99 18.55
CA GLY A 137 -10.09 -9.98 17.80
C GLY A 137 -9.50 -8.57 17.87
N ASP A 138 -8.41 -8.35 18.61
CA ASP A 138 -7.64 -7.11 18.50
C ASP A 138 -7.03 -6.99 17.08
N VAL A 139 -6.95 -5.77 16.57
CA VAL A 139 -6.32 -5.44 15.28
C VAL A 139 -4.94 -4.86 15.52
N VAL A 140 -3.92 -5.42 14.88
CA VAL A 140 -2.55 -4.93 14.91
C VAL A 140 -2.25 -4.20 13.61
N LEU A 141 -1.73 -2.97 13.72
CA LEU A 141 -1.15 -2.25 12.60
C LEU A 141 0.36 -2.09 12.81
N VAL A 142 1.13 -2.37 11.76
CA VAL A 142 2.57 -2.10 11.71
C VAL A 142 2.75 -0.69 11.18
N VAL A 143 3.21 0.23 12.02
CA VAL A 143 3.50 1.61 11.62
C VAL A 143 4.83 1.64 10.89
N ASN A 144 4.81 2.19 9.68
CA ASN A 144 5.99 2.35 8.85
C ASN A 144 6.79 3.57 9.31
N LYS A 145 8.00 3.35 9.83
CA LYS A 145 8.95 4.41 10.19
C LYS A 145 10.17 4.46 9.26
N SER A 146 10.32 3.48 8.38
CA SER A 146 11.47 3.38 7.47
C SER A 146 11.54 4.51 6.44
N GLY A 147 10.42 5.23 6.19
CA GLY A 147 10.35 6.33 5.22
C GLY A 147 10.42 5.89 3.76
N LEU A 148 10.52 4.59 3.48
CA LEU A 148 10.67 4.02 2.14
C LEU A 148 9.36 3.76 1.41
N SER A 149 8.21 3.92 2.09
CA SER A 149 6.89 3.74 1.49
C SER A 149 5.96 4.88 1.92
N PRO A 150 5.11 5.40 1.00
CA PRO A 150 4.16 6.45 1.31
C PRO A 150 3.03 5.99 2.25
N SER A 151 2.85 4.68 2.41
CA SER A 151 1.85 4.13 3.33
C SER A 151 2.30 4.26 4.78
N VAL A 152 1.49 4.93 5.59
CA VAL A 152 1.69 5.09 7.04
C VAL A 152 1.74 3.73 7.75
N TYR A 153 0.96 2.77 7.27
CA TYR A 153 0.93 1.42 7.83
C TYR A 153 1.48 0.43 6.82
N ALA A 154 2.58 -0.25 7.19
CA ALA A 154 3.22 -1.25 6.33
C ALA A 154 2.40 -2.55 6.27
N HIS A 155 1.71 -2.91 7.35
CA HIS A 155 0.99 -4.17 7.45
C HIS A 155 -0.16 -4.11 8.46
N ALA A 156 -1.12 -5.04 8.33
CA ALA A 156 -2.25 -5.20 9.25
C ALA A 156 -2.53 -6.68 9.51
N ALA A 157 -2.87 -7.02 10.77
CA ALA A 157 -3.15 -8.39 11.20
C ALA A 157 -4.23 -8.43 12.29
N PHE A 158 -4.81 -9.60 12.52
CA PHE A 158 -5.70 -9.88 13.64
C PHE A 158 -5.01 -10.72 14.69
N VAL A 159 -5.18 -10.38 15.97
CA VAL A 159 -4.85 -11.27 17.07
C VAL A 159 -5.88 -12.38 17.11
N GLU A 160 -5.46 -13.61 16.82
CA GLU A 160 -6.35 -14.77 16.85
C GLU A 160 -6.39 -15.37 18.25
N SER A 161 -5.24 -15.47 18.92
CA SER A 161 -5.16 -16.01 20.28
C SER A 161 -4.06 -15.35 21.10
N VAL A 162 -4.23 -15.44 22.42
CA VAL A 162 -3.28 -14.91 23.40
C VAL A 162 -2.85 -16.01 24.37
N LEU A 163 -1.66 -15.84 24.95
CA LEU A 163 -1.15 -16.73 25.99
C LEU A 163 -2.01 -16.58 27.25
N PRO A 164 -2.51 -17.69 27.83
CA PRO A 164 -3.26 -17.66 29.08
C PRO A 164 -2.46 -16.97 30.20
N GLY A 165 -3.14 -16.16 31.01
CA GLY A 165 -2.55 -15.46 32.15
C GLY A 165 -1.81 -14.17 31.79
N SER A 166 -0.87 -14.20 30.84
CA SER A 166 -0.12 -13.00 30.45
C SER A 166 -0.93 -12.08 29.53
N GLY A 167 -1.76 -12.66 28.65
CA GLY A 167 -2.45 -11.92 27.60
C GLY A 167 -1.49 -11.38 26.52
N ASN A 168 -0.29 -11.95 26.41
CA ASN A 168 0.61 -11.69 25.29
C ASN A 168 0.08 -12.36 24.02
N ILE A 169 0.31 -11.74 22.86
CA ILE A 169 -0.08 -12.32 21.56
C ILE A 169 0.59 -13.69 21.41
N LYS A 170 -0.23 -14.72 21.18
CA LYS A 170 0.23 -16.06 20.86
C LYS A 170 0.23 -16.26 19.35
N THR A 171 -0.88 -15.96 18.69
CA THR A 171 -1.02 -16.07 17.24
C THR A 171 -1.68 -14.84 16.62
N LEU A 172 -1.18 -14.49 15.44
CA LEU A 172 -1.72 -13.50 14.53
C LEU A 172 -2.21 -14.20 13.26
N VAL A 173 -3.25 -13.67 12.63
CA VAL A 173 -3.70 -14.11 11.29
C VAL A 173 -3.76 -12.92 10.35
N GLN A 174 -3.19 -13.11 9.15
CA GLN A 174 -2.97 -12.04 8.18
C GLN A 174 -2.81 -12.58 6.76
N LYS A 175 -3.00 -11.70 5.77
CA LYS A 175 -2.53 -11.91 4.40
C LYS A 175 -1.14 -11.28 4.29
N PRO A 176 -0.03 -12.04 4.22
CA PRO A 176 1.30 -11.50 4.47
C PRO A 176 1.81 -10.60 3.34
N ASP A 177 1.48 -10.93 2.08
CA ASP A 177 1.83 -10.18 0.88
C ASP A 177 0.81 -10.45 -0.24
N ALA A 178 1.15 -10.19 -1.52
CA ALA A 178 0.26 -10.46 -2.64
C ALA A 178 0.21 -11.93 -3.07
N VAL A 179 1.22 -12.75 -2.79
CA VAL A 179 1.37 -14.07 -3.42
C VAL A 179 1.05 -15.24 -2.49
N HIS A 180 1.24 -15.08 -1.18
CA HIS A 180 0.92 -16.11 -0.21
C HIS A 180 -0.54 -16.05 0.22
N PRO A 181 -1.17 -17.17 0.60
CA PRO A 181 -2.53 -17.18 1.14
C PRO A 181 -2.59 -16.48 2.50
N VAL A 182 -3.77 -16.48 3.13
CA VAL A 182 -3.86 -16.10 4.55
C VAL A 182 -3.04 -17.08 5.39
N MET A 183 -2.17 -16.51 6.21
CA MET A 183 -1.26 -17.23 7.07
C MET A 183 -1.50 -16.83 8.53
N ARG A 184 -1.17 -17.76 9.40
CA ARG A 184 -1.04 -17.59 10.83
C ARG A 184 0.43 -17.46 11.17
N SER A 185 0.76 -16.61 12.13
CA SER A 185 2.11 -16.51 12.67
C SER A 185 2.12 -16.38 14.20
N ASP A 186 3.21 -16.76 14.84
CA ASP A 186 3.50 -16.22 16.18
C ASP A 186 4.03 -14.77 16.10
N LEU A 187 4.17 -14.11 17.25
CA LEU A 187 4.62 -12.72 17.32
C LEU A 187 6.07 -12.53 16.88
N THR A 188 6.94 -13.52 17.12
CA THR A 188 8.37 -13.45 16.77
C THR A 188 8.54 -13.50 15.25
N ALA A 189 7.88 -14.46 14.61
CA ALA A 189 7.88 -14.64 13.16
C ALA A 189 7.27 -13.42 12.46
N PHE A 190 6.18 -12.88 12.99
CA PHE A 190 5.57 -11.64 12.51
C PHE A 190 6.52 -10.44 12.62
N ALA A 191 7.13 -10.25 13.79
CA ALA A 191 8.00 -9.10 14.04
C ALA A 191 9.24 -9.12 13.13
N SER A 192 9.82 -10.31 12.94
CA SER A 192 10.94 -10.53 12.01
C SER A 192 10.56 -10.15 10.58
N ALA A 193 9.43 -10.67 10.07
CA ALA A 193 8.99 -10.44 8.69
C ALA A 193 8.70 -8.95 8.38
N TYR A 194 8.24 -8.18 9.36
CA TYR A 194 7.84 -6.78 9.15
C TYR A 194 8.79 -5.75 9.77
N GLY A 195 10.00 -6.18 10.17
CA GLY A 195 11.03 -5.29 10.71
C GLY A 195 10.59 -4.54 11.97
N VAL A 196 9.80 -5.20 12.80
CA VAL A 196 9.26 -4.64 14.05
C VAL A 196 10.25 -4.88 15.16
N THR A 197 10.70 -3.82 15.82
CA THR A 197 11.54 -3.93 17.01
C THR A 197 10.78 -3.44 18.25
N GLY A 198 11.16 -3.96 19.42
CA GLY A 198 10.52 -3.61 20.70
C GLY A 198 10.81 -2.18 21.18
N SER A 199 11.63 -1.41 20.45
CA SER A 199 12.03 -0.04 20.79
C SER A 199 11.55 0.95 19.74
N GLN A 200 10.94 2.05 20.17
CA GLN A 200 10.72 3.23 19.32
C GLN A 200 12.05 3.98 19.13
N ASP A 201 12.98 3.36 18.39
CA ASP A 201 14.30 3.92 18.04
C ASP A 201 14.22 4.97 16.92
N GLY A 202 13.00 5.26 16.44
CA GLY A 202 12.72 6.22 15.37
C GLY A 202 13.03 5.72 13.96
N LYS A 203 13.56 4.50 13.79
CA LYS A 203 13.99 3.93 12.51
C LYS A 203 13.26 2.64 12.17
N SER A 204 12.97 1.84 13.18
CA SER A 204 12.30 0.55 13.07
C SER A 204 10.78 0.69 13.05
N ASN A 205 10.11 -0.25 12.39
CA ASN A 205 8.66 -0.33 12.48
C ASN A 205 8.24 -0.71 13.90
N PHE A 206 7.03 -0.29 14.29
CA PHE A 206 6.47 -0.63 15.59
C PHE A 206 4.99 -0.97 15.48
N LEU A 207 4.48 -1.67 16.49
CA LEU A 207 3.08 -2.09 16.53
C LEU A 207 2.23 -1.05 17.25
N ILE A 208 1.07 -0.79 16.68
CA ILE A 208 -0.07 -0.24 17.43
C ILE A 208 -1.20 -1.25 17.38
N VAL A 209 -1.96 -1.35 18.48
CA VAL A 209 -3.03 -2.33 18.61
C VAL A 209 -4.33 -1.61 18.91
N PHE A 210 -5.42 -2.08 18.30
CA PHE A 210 -6.75 -1.56 18.50
C PHE A 210 -7.69 -2.66 18.96
N ARG A 211 -8.54 -2.34 19.94
CA ARG A 211 -9.56 -3.23 20.49
C ARG A 211 -10.95 -2.75 20.14
N LYS A 212 -11.83 -3.69 19.78
CA LYS A 212 -13.25 -3.39 19.62
C LYS A 212 -13.86 -2.99 20.97
N SER A 213 -14.44 -1.81 21.03
CA SER A 213 -15.21 -1.36 22.18
C SER A 213 -16.44 -2.26 22.31
N LYS A 214 -16.70 -2.72 23.53
CA LYS A 214 -17.89 -3.52 23.85
C LYS A 214 -19.15 -2.68 23.80
#